data_AF-A0AAP2HP07-F1
#
_entry.id   AF-A0AAP2HP07-F1
#
_cell.length_a   1.000
_cell.length_b   1.000
_cell.length_c   1.000
_cell.angle_alpha   90.00
_cell.angle_beta   90.00
_cell.angle_gamma   90.00
#
_symmetry.space_group_name_H-M   'P 1'
#
loop_
_entity.id
_entity.type
_entity.pdbx_description
1 polymer ?
#
loop_
_entity_poly.entity_id
_entity_poly.type
_entity_poly.pdbx_seq_one_letter_code
_entity_poly.pdbx_strand_id
1 'polypeptide(L)'
;MSAGSSLPYRLRPNKAVDRELFLSLLMRLAPKLALEKYHYVGLGGPFLEDFRMIHGRLGIAKMTCIETEEQVHKRQLFNRPIACIECVHKSLEDYLDETDFDSPAIIWFDYTEPRGITTQIERFARTIGTVPIGSVLRVTLNANPASLGKPEPKDISVEAEGETSEDRAQKPTIQEWRLARFKERLGSLFPSGLTADGMNFKTYGTSLLRALKLAVEKEALSFRDRRIVWALATHYADGQAMVTAALVVCQNDDKAIDELVKTWEFHATTDAPHRLDLPALSTLERLTMESNDDAQTKMGFELPRSGMGENPFEVFKKFYRIYPHFSRVEL
;
A
#
# COMPACT_ATOMS: atom_id res chain seq x y z
N MET A 1 -7.23 -11.12 -17.07
CA MET A 1 -6.09 -10.28 -17.48
C MET A 1 -5.93 -9.15 -16.46
N SER A 2 -5.48 -9.47 -15.25
CA SER A 2 -5.09 -8.50 -14.23
C SER A 2 -3.63 -8.09 -14.48
N ALA A 3 -3.42 -7.23 -15.48
CA ALA A 3 -2.13 -6.58 -15.60
C ALA A 3 -2.03 -5.54 -14.48
N GLY A 4 -1.44 -5.93 -13.33
CA GLY A 4 -0.77 -4.95 -12.47
C GLY A 4 0.08 -4.06 -13.38
N SER A 5 0.01 -2.74 -13.18
CA SER A 5 0.39 -1.73 -14.19
C SER A 5 1.57 -2.17 -15.07
N SER A 6 1.42 -2.03 -16.38
CA SER A 6 2.38 -2.41 -17.43
C SER A 6 3.76 -1.75 -17.33
N LEU A 7 3.98 -0.95 -16.29
CA LEU A 7 5.24 -0.29 -16.02
C LEU A 7 6.18 -1.27 -15.29
N PRO A 8 7.36 -1.57 -15.87
CA PRO A 8 8.40 -2.31 -15.17
C PRO A 8 8.65 -1.76 -13.77
N TYR A 9 8.96 -2.66 -12.83
CA TYR A 9 9.19 -2.37 -11.41
C TYR A 9 10.18 -1.21 -11.18
N ARG A 10 11.21 -1.12 -12.05
CA ARG A 10 12.27 -0.11 -12.02
C ARG A 10 11.81 1.28 -12.49
N LEU A 11 10.57 1.42 -12.92
CA LEU A 11 9.99 2.70 -13.36
C LEU A 11 8.92 3.19 -12.38
N ARG A 12 8.80 2.56 -11.20
CA ARG A 12 7.78 2.85 -10.19
C ARG A 12 8.42 3.47 -8.95
N PRO A 13 8.85 4.75 -9.01
CA PRO A 13 9.60 5.38 -7.92
C PRO A 13 8.79 5.43 -6.64
N ASN A 14 7.47 5.66 -6.71
CA ASN A 14 6.66 5.75 -5.50
C ASN A 14 6.49 4.39 -4.83
N LYS A 15 6.24 3.31 -5.59
CA LYS A 15 6.24 1.94 -5.03
C LYS A 15 7.60 1.54 -4.46
N ALA A 16 8.71 2.03 -5.02
CA ALA A 16 10.04 1.79 -4.46
C ALA A 16 10.22 2.48 -3.09
N VAL A 17 9.82 3.74 -2.96
CA VAL A 17 9.82 4.45 -1.67
C VAL A 17 8.89 3.78 -0.66
N ASP A 18 7.70 3.35 -1.08
CA ASP A 18 6.76 2.60 -0.24
C ASP A 18 7.38 1.32 0.37
N ARG A 19 8.14 0.56 -0.44
CA ARG A 19 8.89 -0.61 0.02
C ARG A 19 9.98 -0.26 1.01
N GLU A 20 10.77 0.76 0.71
CA GLU A 20 11.84 1.20 1.62
C GLU A 20 11.28 1.69 2.95
N LEU A 21 10.12 2.37 2.95
CA LEU A 21 9.41 2.73 4.18
C LEU A 21 8.99 1.49 4.96
N PHE A 22 8.43 0.46 4.30
CA PHE A 22 8.06 -0.76 4.98
C PHE A 22 9.28 -1.51 5.55
N LEU A 23 10.36 -1.60 4.78
CA LEU A 23 11.61 -2.21 5.24
C LEU A 23 12.22 -1.42 6.41
N SER A 24 12.17 -0.10 6.37
CA SER A 24 12.60 0.75 7.47
C SER A 24 11.73 0.55 8.72
N LEU A 25 10.42 0.34 8.58
CA LEU A 25 9.56 -0.04 9.70
C LEU A 25 10.00 -1.39 10.28
N LEU A 26 10.20 -2.41 9.44
CA LEU A 26 10.62 -3.73 9.89
C LEU A 26 11.98 -3.67 10.60
N MET A 27 12.97 -2.95 10.05
CA MET A 27 14.26 -2.74 10.71
C MET A 27 14.14 -2.08 12.07
N ARG A 28 13.18 -1.16 12.25
CA ARG A 28 12.89 -0.54 13.54
C ARG A 28 12.27 -1.52 14.54
N LEU A 29 11.40 -2.40 14.06
CA LEU A 29 10.74 -3.43 14.89
C LEU A 29 11.67 -4.61 15.21
N ALA A 30 12.68 -4.87 14.37
CA ALA A 30 13.55 -6.04 14.44
C ALA A 30 14.16 -6.31 15.82
N PRO A 31 14.78 -5.33 16.52
CA PRO A 31 15.40 -5.60 17.82
C PRO A 31 14.40 -5.99 18.91
N LYS A 32 13.16 -5.50 18.83
CA LYS A 32 12.12 -5.75 19.82
C LYS A 32 11.37 -7.06 19.56
N LEU A 33 11.17 -7.38 18.29
CA LEU A 33 10.38 -8.54 17.85
C LEU A 33 11.23 -9.75 17.46
N ALA A 34 12.56 -9.62 17.32
CA ALA A 34 13.43 -10.67 16.80
C ALA A 34 12.95 -11.17 15.42
N LEU A 35 12.76 -10.22 14.50
CA LEU A 35 12.15 -10.48 13.18
C LEU A 35 12.91 -11.50 12.35
N GLU A 36 14.19 -11.74 12.59
CA GLU A 36 14.98 -12.77 11.89
C GLU A 36 14.40 -14.18 12.06
N LYS A 37 13.60 -14.40 13.11
CA LYS A 37 12.94 -15.68 13.42
C LYS A 37 11.53 -15.81 12.81
N TYR A 38 11.04 -14.77 12.15
CA TYR A 38 9.67 -14.75 11.64
C TYR A 38 9.53 -15.57 10.36
N HIS A 39 8.27 -15.90 10.04
CA HIS A 39 7.89 -16.41 8.72
C HIS A 39 7.44 -15.25 7.85
N TYR A 40 8.13 -14.97 6.74
CA TYR A 40 7.64 -14.02 5.74
C TYR A 40 6.75 -14.71 4.70
N VAL A 41 5.53 -14.22 4.52
CA VAL A 41 4.58 -14.67 3.50
C VAL A 41 4.17 -13.50 2.63
N GLY A 42 4.21 -13.65 1.31
CA GLY A 42 3.80 -12.58 0.41
C GLY A 42 3.74 -12.96 -1.07
N LEU A 43 3.46 -11.95 -1.90
CA LEU A 43 3.34 -12.07 -3.35
C LEU A 43 4.57 -11.41 -4.01
N GLY A 44 5.44 -12.21 -4.61
CA GLY A 44 6.76 -11.74 -5.08
C GLY A 44 6.83 -11.37 -6.56
N GLY A 45 5.76 -11.62 -7.31
CA GLY A 45 5.78 -11.57 -8.78
C GLY A 45 6.86 -12.48 -9.38
N PRO A 46 7.23 -12.32 -10.66
CA PRO A 46 8.14 -13.24 -11.33
C PRO A 46 9.62 -13.12 -10.88
N PHE A 47 9.98 -12.07 -10.14
CA PHE A 47 11.37 -11.73 -9.81
C PHE A 47 11.69 -11.75 -8.32
N LEU A 48 10.70 -11.89 -7.44
CA LEU A 48 10.89 -12.07 -6.00
C LEU A 48 11.71 -10.92 -5.36
N GLU A 49 11.56 -9.70 -5.87
CA GLU A 49 12.38 -8.55 -5.46
C GLU A 49 12.13 -8.19 -3.99
N ASP A 50 10.87 -8.16 -3.56
CA ASP A 50 10.53 -7.87 -2.16
C ASP A 50 11.08 -8.94 -1.21
N PHE A 51 11.11 -10.21 -1.63
CA PHE A 51 11.72 -11.30 -0.87
C PHE A 51 13.24 -11.09 -0.73
N ARG A 52 13.91 -10.74 -1.82
CA ARG A 52 15.35 -10.43 -1.84
C ARG A 52 15.68 -9.30 -0.86
N MET A 53 14.88 -8.22 -0.89
CA MET A 53 15.08 -7.05 -0.05
C MET A 53 14.82 -7.33 1.43
N ILE A 54 13.78 -8.09 1.76
CA ILE A 54 13.42 -8.46 3.14
C ILE A 54 14.47 -9.38 3.73
N HIS A 55 14.86 -10.44 3.03
CA HIS A 55 15.91 -11.34 3.48
C HIS A 55 17.24 -10.61 3.69
N GLY A 56 17.67 -9.80 2.71
CA GLY A 56 18.95 -9.09 2.79
C GLY A 56 19.04 -8.09 3.95
N ARG A 57 17.91 -7.53 4.41
CA ARG A 57 17.87 -6.57 5.52
C ARG A 57 17.64 -7.21 6.88
N LEU A 58 16.78 -8.24 6.96
CA LEU A 58 16.33 -8.81 8.23
C LEU A 58 16.91 -10.20 8.52
N GLY A 59 17.52 -10.87 7.54
CA GLY A 59 18.06 -12.21 7.73
C GLY A 59 16.99 -13.31 7.88
N ILE A 60 15.74 -13.05 7.50
CA ILE A 60 14.64 -14.02 7.63
C ILE A 60 14.93 -15.27 6.78
N ALA A 61 14.95 -16.43 7.43
CA ALA A 61 15.23 -17.71 6.77
C ALA A 61 13.98 -18.49 6.35
N LYS A 62 12.81 -18.21 6.92
CA LYS A 62 11.54 -18.89 6.56
C LYS A 62 10.70 -17.94 5.69
N MET A 63 10.65 -18.20 4.38
CA MET A 63 9.94 -17.32 3.44
C MET A 63 9.10 -18.13 2.45
N THR A 64 7.82 -17.77 2.30
CA THR A 64 6.90 -18.41 1.35
C THR A 64 6.32 -17.38 0.39
N CYS A 65 6.60 -17.55 -0.89
CA CYS A 65 6.02 -16.77 -1.98
C CYS A 65 4.84 -17.52 -2.59
N ILE A 66 3.68 -16.88 -2.59
CA ILE A 66 2.46 -17.42 -3.16
C ILE A 66 2.22 -16.82 -4.54
N GLU A 67 1.77 -17.64 -5.50
CA GLU A 67 1.45 -17.22 -6.86
C GLU A 67 0.34 -18.10 -7.42
N THR A 68 -0.65 -17.51 -8.09
CA THR A 68 -1.76 -18.24 -8.73
C THR A 68 -1.51 -18.51 -10.19
N GLU A 69 -0.72 -17.67 -10.87
CA GLU A 69 -0.48 -17.79 -12.30
C GLU A 69 0.72 -18.71 -12.61
N GLU A 70 0.42 -19.83 -13.27
CA GLU A 70 1.39 -20.92 -13.51
C GLU A 70 2.68 -20.43 -14.20
N GLN A 71 2.55 -19.52 -15.17
CA GLN A 71 3.71 -18.99 -15.90
C GLN A 71 4.56 -18.05 -15.04
N VAL A 72 3.93 -17.29 -14.13
CA VAL A 72 4.66 -16.45 -13.17
C VAL A 72 5.35 -17.34 -12.14
N HIS A 73 4.69 -18.40 -11.68
CA HIS A 73 5.26 -19.38 -10.76
C HIS A 73 6.49 -20.08 -11.35
N LYS A 74 6.45 -20.53 -12.61
CA LYS A 74 7.63 -21.07 -13.31
C LYS A 74 8.79 -20.08 -13.35
N ARG A 75 8.49 -18.79 -13.57
CA ARG A 75 9.50 -17.72 -13.54
C ARG A 75 10.04 -17.45 -12.13
N GLN A 76 9.23 -17.57 -11.09
CA GLN A 76 9.68 -17.48 -9.70
C GLN A 76 10.70 -18.57 -9.38
N LEU A 77 10.42 -19.82 -9.76
CA LEU A 77 11.34 -20.94 -9.55
C LEU A 77 12.68 -20.72 -10.23
N PHE A 78 12.68 -20.17 -11.45
CA PHE A 78 13.88 -19.83 -12.20
C PHE A 78 14.64 -18.63 -11.59
N ASN A 79 13.94 -17.55 -11.26
CA ASN A 79 14.54 -16.30 -10.76
C ASN A 79 14.80 -16.30 -9.25
N ARG A 80 14.58 -17.43 -8.55
CA ARG A 80 14.63 -17.51 -7.10
C ARG A 80 15.96 -16.98 -6.56
N PRO A 81 15.99 -15.81 -5.89
CA PRO A 81 17.23 -15.15 -5.54
C PRO A 81 17.93 -15.78 -4.33
N ILE A 82 17.15 -16.46 -3.47
CA ILE A 82 17.62 -17.03 -2.20
C ILE A 82 17.02 -18.43 -2.05
N ALA A 83 17.86 -19.39 -1.66
CA ALA A 83 17.48 -20.80 -1.58
C ALA A 83 16.33 -21.09 -0.59
N CYS A 84 16.21 -20.30 0.47
CA CYS A 84 15.21 -20.49 1.53
C CYS A 84 13.80 -20.00 1.15
N ILE A 85 13.63 -19.40 -0.03
CA ILE A 85 12.31 -19.01 -0.53
C ILE A 85 11.61 -20.24 -1.09
N GLU A 86 10.50 -20.61 -0.45
CA GLU A 86 9.55 -21.57 -0.97
C GLU A 86 8.57 -20.86 -1.90
N CYS A 87 8.46 -21.29 -3.15
CA CYS A 87 7.45 -20.77 -4.08
C CYS A 87 6.31 -21.78 -4.15
N VAL A 88 5.09 -21.34 -3.90
CA VAL A 88 3.89 -22.19 -3.83
C VAL A 88 2.86 -21.72 -4.86
N HIS A 89 2.42 -22.64 -5.72
CA HIS A 89 1.38 -22.37 -6.73
C HIS A 89 -0.02 -22.55 -6.12
N LYS A 90 -0.53 -21.51 -5.44
CA LYS A 90 -1.84 -21.48 -4.77
C LYS A 90 -2.39 -20.04 -4.73
N SER A 91 -3.65 -19.87 -4.36
CA SER A 91 -4.13 -18.55 -3.91
C SER A 91 -3.61 -18.23 -2.51
N LEU A 92 -3.50 -16.94 -2.19
CA LEU A 92 -3.12 -16.50 -0.84
C LEU A 92 -4.19 -16.92 0.18
N GLU A 93 -5.44 -16.90 -0.25
CA GLU A 93 -6.60 -17.32 0.52
C GLU A 93 -6.47 -18.81 0.90
N ASP A 94 -6.33 -19.70 -0.08
CA ASP A 94 -6.17 -21.15 0.20
C ASP A 94 -4.96 -21.41 1.08
N TYR A 95 -3.84 -20.73 0.82
CA TYR A 95 -2.63 -20.90 1.62
C TYR A 95 -2.86 -20.56 3.10
N LEU A 96 -3.44 -19.39 3.43
CA LEU A 96 -3.63 -19.03 4.83
C LEU A 96 -4.79 -19.80 5.49
N ASP A 97 -5.72 -20.39 4.73
CA ASP A 97 -6.76 -21.27 5.29
C ASP A 97 -6.22 -22.66 5.65
N GLU A 98 -5.12 -23.08 5.02
CA GLU A 98 -4.46 -24.37 5.26
C GLU A 98 -3.20 -24.28 6.11
N THR A 99 -2.76 -23.07 6.48
CA THR A 99 -1.49 -22.84 7.19
C THR A 99 -1.73 -22.35 8.61
N ASP A 100 -1.33 -23.17 9.58
CA ASP A 100 -1.18 -22.74 10.96
C ASP A 100 0.21 -22.10 11.16
N PHE A 101 0.23 -20.94 11.81
CA PHE A 101 1.46 -20.21 12.09
C PHE A 101 1.94 -20.52 13.52
N ASP A 102 2.93 -21.40 13.65
CA ASP A 102 3.55 -21.73 14.95
C ASP A 102 4.46 -20.63 15.50
N SER A 103 4.77 -19.62 14.67
CA SER A 103 5.60 -18.48 15.01
C SER A 103 4.99 -17.20 14.44
N PRO A 104 5.21 -16.03 15.05
CA PRO A 104 4.82 -14.76 14.46
C PRO A 104 5.28 -14.62 13.00
N ALA A 105 4.41 -14.03 12.19
CA ALA A 105 4.61 -13.92 10.76
C ALA A 105 4.64 -12.46 10.31
N ILE A 106 5.33 -12.21 9.20
CA ILE A 106 5.18 -10.99 8.42
C ILE A 106 4.40 -11.38 7.17
N ILE A 107 3.17 -10.89 7.02
CA ILE A 107 2.32 -11.24 5.87
C ILE A 107 2.02 -9.99 5.06
N TRP A 108 2.40 -10.00 3.78
CA TRP A 108 2.11 -8.91 2.84
C TRP A 108 1.09 -9.33 1.78
N PHE A 109 -0.13 -8.83 1.95
CA PHE A 109 -1.24 -8.89 1.01
C PHE A 109 -1.07 -7.83 -0.11
N ASP A 110 -0.23 -8.08 -1.12
CA ASP A 110 -0.04 -7.16 -2.26
C ASP A 110 -1.17 -7.28 -3.31
N TYR A 111 -2.41 -6.95 -2.92
CA TYR A 111 -3.56 -7.02 -3.81
C TYR A 111 -3.52 -5.92 -4.87
N THR A 112 -3.23 -6.32 -6.10
CA THR A 112 -3.20 -5.40 -7.25
C THR A 112 -4.52 -5.36 -8.02
N GLU A 113 -5.33 -6.41 -7.93
CA GLU A 113 -6.60 -6.50 -8.67
C GLU A 113 -7.67 -5.59 -8.05
N PRO A 114 -8.30 -4.70 -8.84
CA PRO A 114 -9.36 -3.81 -8.34
C PRO A 114 -10.67 -4.53 -7.97
N ARG A 115 -10.85 -5.77 -8.43
CA ARG A 115 -12.03 -6.58 -8.13
C ARG A 115 -11.85 -7.22 -6.76
N GLY A 116 -12.96 -7.42 -6.05
CA GLY A 116 -12.94 -8.08 -4.74
C GLY A 116 -12.41 -7.21 -3.60
N ILE A 117 -12.48 -5.89 -3.70
CA ILE A 117 -11.97 -4.99 -2.65
C ILE A 117 -12.55 -5.31 -1.25
N THR A 118 -13.83 -5.65 -1.19
CA THR A 118 -14.51 -6.04 0.06
C THR A 118 -13.92 -7.34 0.63
N THR A 119 -13.79 -8.37 -0.20
CA THR A 119 -13.24 -9.67 0.23
C THR A 119 -11.77 -9.56 0.62
N GLN A 120 -10.99 -8.72 -0.05
CA GLN A 120 -9.60 -8.41 0.29
C GLN A 120 -9.49 -7.73 1.67
N ILE A 121 -10.34 -6.74 1.95
CA ILE A 121 -10.40 -6.06 3.24
C ILE A 121 -10.82 -7.04 4.35
N GLU A 122 -11.86 -7.84 4.11
CA GLU A 122 -12.34 -8.84 5.07
C GLU A 122 -11.28 -9.89 5.36
N ARG A 123 -10.57 -10.38 4.32
CA ARG A 123 -9.48 -11.34 4.49
C ARG A 123 -8.37 -10.77 5.35
N PHE A 124 -7.93 -9.54 5.05
CA PHE A 124 -6.91 -8.86 5.85
C PHE A 124 -7.36 -8.66 7.30
N ALA A 125 -8.60 -8.21 7.52
CA ALA A 125 -9.16 -8.02 8.85
C ALA A 125 -9.18 -9.33 9.64
N ARG A 126 -9.77 -10.41 9.11
CA ARG A 126 -9.82 -11.73 9.79
C ARG A 126 -8.44 -12.26 10.17
N THR A 127 -7.43 -11.96 9.36
CA THR A 127 -6.05 -12.44 9.61
C THR A 127 -5.49 -11.94 10.94
N ILE A 128 -5.94 -10.78 11.47
CA ILE A 128 -5.47 -10.28 12.77
C ILE A 128 -5.80 -11.25 13.93
N GLY A 129 -6.84 -12.06 13.76
CA GLY A 129 -7.31 -13.04 14.74
C GLY A 129 -6.64 -14.41 14.62
N THR A 130 -6.15 -14.76 13.43
CA THR A 130 -5.60 -16.09 13.15
C THR A 130 -4.09 -16.15 13.30
N VAL A 131 -3.38 -15.03 13.19
CA VAL A 131 -1.93 -15.00 13.37
C VAL A 131 -1.51 -14.90 14.85
N PRO A 132 -0.30 -15.38 15.21
CA PRO A 132 0.26 -15.18 16.53
C PRO A 132 0.48 -13.72 16.86
N ILE A 133 0.40 -13.39 18.15
CA ILE A 133 0.76 -12.08 18.67
C ILE A 133 2.24 -11.78 18.35
N GLY A 134 2.53 -10.53 17.99
CA GLY A 134 3.81 -10.07 17.46
C GLY A 134 3.86 -10.05 15.93
N SER A 135 2.88 -10.62 15.23
CA SER A 135 2.85 -10.64 13.76
C SER A 135 2.67 -9.25 13.16
N VAL A 136 3.29 -9.03 12.00
CA VAL A 136 3.20 -7.80 11.21
C VAL A 136 2.41 -8.08 9.96
N LEU A 137 1.29 -7.37 9.76
CA LEU A 137 0.47 -7.52 8.56
C LEU A 137 0.57 -6.25 7.73
N ARG A 138 0.72 -6.41 6.41
CA ARG A 138 0.70 -5.31 5.44
C ARG A 138 -0.27 -5.64 4.32
N VAL A 139 -1.07 -4.66 3.91
CA VAL A 139 -1.92 -4.76 2.73
C VAL A 139 -1.58 -3.66 1.74
N THR A 140 -1.69 -3.98 0.46
CA THR A 140 -1.72 -3.02 -0.65
C THR A 140 -3.05 -3.22 -1.36
N LEU A 141 -3.77 -2.13 -1.61
CA LEU A 141 -5.08 -2.15 -2.26
C LEU A 141 -5.13 -1.17 -3.42
N ASN A 142 -5.95 -1.51 -4.41
CA ASN A 142 -6.22 -0.65 -5.55
C ASN A 142 -7.04 0.59 -5.13
N ALA A 143 -6.45 1.77 -5.24
CA ALA A 143 -7.07 3.04 -4.87
C ALA A 143 -7.40 3.91 -6.10
N ASN A 144 -7.55 3.30 -7.28
CA ASN A 144 -8.00 4.04 -8.46
C ASN A 144 -9.53 4.15 -8.45
N PRO A 145 -10.13 5.35 -8.39
CA PRO A 145 -11.59 5.51 -8.35
C PRO A 145 -12.29 5.01 -9.62
N ALA A 146 -11.57 4.89 -10.75
CA ALA A 146 -12.13 4.27 -11.95
C ALA A 146 -12.43 2.77 -11.77
N SER A 147 -11.86 2.11 -10.75
CA SER A 147 -12.19 0.72 -10.38
C SER A 147 -13.65 0.51 -9.95
N LEU A 148 -14.31 1.59 -9.50
CA LEU A 148 -15.74 1.58 -9.14
C LEU A 148 -16.66 1.46 -10.35
N GLY A 149 -16.10 1.60 -11.55
CA GLY A 149 -16.79 1.52 -12.84
C GLY A 149 -16.80 2.87 -13.56
N LYS A 150 -17.36 2.86 -14.76
CA LYS A 150 -17.55 4.04 -15.60
C LYS A 150 -19.05 4.16 -15.90
N PRO A 151 -19.73 5.23 -15.46
CA PRO A 151 -21.11 5.48 -15.86
C PRO A 151 -21.16 5.82 -17.36
N GLU A 152 -22.30 5.55 -18.01
CA GLU A 152 -22.55 6.08 -19.35
C GLU A 152 -22.69 7.60 -19.28
N PRO A 153 -22.21 8.37 -20.28
CA PRO A 153 -22.28 9.84 -20.24
C PRO A 153 -23.70 10.39 -20.05
N LYS A 154 -24.72 9.66 -20.50
CA LYS A 154 -26.14 10.03 -20.35
C LYS A 154 -26.66 9.92 -18.91
N ASP A 155 -26.00 9.16 -18.06
CA ASP A 155 -26.46 8.81 -16.70
C ASP A 155 -25.85 9.72 -15.61
N ILE A 156 -24.96 10.64 -15.99
CA ILE A 156 -24.30 11.58 -15.08
C ILE A 156 -24.42 13.02 -15.58
N SER A 157 -24.38 13.96 -14.64
CA SER A 157 -24.17 15.37 -14.95
C SER A 157 -22.70 15.65 -15.21
N VAL A 158 -22.41 16.56 -16.15
CA VAL A 158 -21.06 17.06 -16.41
C VAL A 158 -20.85 18.32 -15.58
N GLU A 159 -19.77 18.34 -14.81
CA GLU A 159 -19.25 19.52 -14.13
C GLU A 159 -17.84 19.77 -14.67
N ALA A 160 -17.66 20.87 -15.41
CA ALA A 160 -16.37 21.33 -15.91
C ALA A 160 -16.22 22.82 -15.60
N GLU A 161 -15.08 23.20 -15.00
CA GLU A 161 -14.67 24.60 -14.80
C GLU A 161 -15.74 25.56 -14.24
N GLY A 162 -16.58 25.08 -13.31
CA GLY A 162 -17.60 25.92 -12.65
C GLY A 162 -18.92 26.03 -13.41
N GLU A 163 -19.05 25.38 -14.57
CA GLU A 163 -20.31 25.25 -15.29
C GLU A 163 -20.98 23.91 -14.94
N THR A 164 -22.20 23.98 -14.42
CA THR A 164 -23.05 22.81 -14.17
C THR A 164 -24.01 22.61 -15.33
N SER A 165 -24.03 21.39 -15.89
CA SER A 165 -25.06 20.98 -16.86
C SER A 165 -26.46 21.27 -16.32
N GLU A 166 -27.38 21.70 -17.19
CA GLU A 166 -28.79 22.00 -16.83
C GLU A 166 -29.48 20.84 -16.10
N ASP A 167 -29.10 19.60 -16.44
CA ASP A 167 -29.60 18.36 -15.85
C ASP A 167 -29.04 18.01 -14.45
N ARG A 168 -28.20 18.86 -13.82
CA ARG A 168 -27.61 18.58 -12.49
C ARG A 168 -28.66 18.27 -11.42
N ALA A 169 -29.82 18.92 -11.49
CA ALA A 169 -30.95 18.66 -10.59
C ALA A 169 -31.55 17.25 -10.73
N GLN A 170 -31.25 16.55 -11.84
CA GLN A 170 -31.82 15.24 -12.17
C GLN A 170 -30.78 14.11 -12.17
N LYS A 171 -29.49 14.41 -12.39
CA LYS A 171 -28.43 13.40 -12.58
C LYS A 171 -27.27 13.57 -11.58
N PRO A 172 -26.77 12.48 -10.98
CA PRO A 172 -25.64 12.54 -10.06
C PRO A 172 -24.35 12.93 -10.78
N THR A 173 -23.38 13.49 -10.05
CA THR A 173 -22.00 13.63 -10.55
C THR A 173 -21.31 12.27 -10.61
N ILE A 174 -20.17 12.21 -11.31
CA ILE A 174 -19.34 11.00 -11.33
C ILE A 174 -18.88 10.60 -9.92
N GLN A 175 -18.62 11.56 -9.03
CA GLN A 175 -18.20 11.32 -7.65
C GLN A 175 -19.36 10.77 -6.80
N GLU A 176 -20.57 11.30 -6.94
CA GLU A 176 -21.76 10.79 -6.25
C GLU A 176 -22.12 9.37 -6.73
N TRP A 177 -22.06 9.14 -8.05
CA TRP A 177 -22.24 7.81 -8.62
C TRP A 177 -21.21 6.82 -8.07
N ARG A 178 -19.94 7.22 -8.00
CA ARG A 178 -18.86 6.41 -7.40
C ARG A 178 -19.09 6.14 -5.93
N LEU A 179 -19.54 7.13 -5.14
CA LEU A 179 -19.87 6.96 -3.73
C LEU A 179 -20.95 5.88 -3.55
N ALA A 180 -22.00 5.92 -4.38
CA ALA A 180 -23.08 4.93 -4.35
C ALA A 180 -22.54 3.52 -4.67
N ARG A 181 -21.69 3.38 -5.69
CA ARG A 181 -21.06 2.10 -6.05
C ARG A 181 -20.11 1.60 -4.97
N PHE A 182 -19.37 2.49 -4.33
CA PHE A 182 -18.48 2.13 -3.24
C PHE A 182 -19.26 1.64 -2.02
N LYS A 183 -20.37 2.33 -1.69
CA LYS A 183 -21.31 1.92 -0.64
C LYS A 183 -21.95 0.56 -0.92
N GLU A 184 -22.41 0.34 -2.15
CA GLU A 184 -22.97 -0.93 -2.59
C GLU A 184 -21.95 -2.07 -2.43
N ARG A 185 -20.71 -1.88 -2.89
CA ARG A 185 -19.66 -2.91 -2.81
C ARG A 185 -19.27 -3.23 -1.36
N LEU A 186 -19.13 -2.22 -0.51
CA LEU A 186 -18.69 -2.43 0.88
C LEU A 186 -19.81 -2.92 1.81
N GLY A 187 -21.08 -2.66 1.49
CA GLY A 187 -22.20 -3.05 2.32
C GLY A 187 -22.05 -2.56 3.76
N SER A 188 -21.97 -3.49 4.72
CA SER A 188 -21.85 -3.21 6.16
C SER A 188 -20.49 -2.65 6.58
N LEU A 189 -19.49 -2.68 5.69
CA LEU A 189 -18.15 -2.13 5.91
C LEU A 189 -18.02 -0.69 5.40
N PHE A 190 -19.09 -0.07 4.90
CA PHE A 190 -19.05 1.31 4.46
C PHE A 190 -18.89 2.28 5.65
N PRO A 191 -17.81 3.09 5.72
CA PRO A 191 -17.61 4.07 6.80
C PRO A 191 -18.65 5.19 6.78
N SER A 192 -19.13 5.57 7.96
CA SER A 192 -20.01 6.74 8.11
C SER A 192 -19.30 8.04 7.75
N GLY A 193 -20.05 9.02 7.23
CA GLY A 193 -19.52 10.35 6.91
C GLY A 193 -18.58 10.42 5.71
N LEU A 194 -18.56 9.40 4.83
CA LEU A 194 -17.95 9.54 3.50
C LEU A 194 -18.90 10.30 2.57
N THR A 195 -18.34 11.25 1.82
CA THR A 195 -19.05 12.08 0.84
C THR A 195 -18.47 11.86 -0.56
N ALA A 196 -19.09 12.47 -1.57
CA ALA A 196 -18.63 12.43 -2.95
C ALA A 196 -17.20 12.98 -3.10
N ASP A 197 -16.80 13.96 -2.27
CA ASP A 197 -15.44 14.52 -2.24
C ASP A 197 -14.36 13.47 -1.98
N GLY A 198 -14.72 12.37 -1.31
CA GLY A 198 -13.86 11.22 -1.06
C GLY A 198 -13.66 10.29 -2.25
N MET A 199 -14.26 10.55 -3.42
CA MET A 199 -14.33 9.62 -4.56
C MET A 199 -13.54 10.11 -5.79
N ASN A 200 -12.55 10.97 -5.57
CA ASN A 200 -11.63 11.44 -6.60
C ASN A 200 -10.25 10.75 -6.49
N PHE A 201 -9.38 11.00 -7.47
CA PHE A 201 -8.07 10.33 -7.55
C PHE A 201 -7.17 10.58 -6.32
N LYS A 202 -7.31 11.74 -5.68
CA LYS A 202 -6.49 12.14 -4.52
C LYS A 202 -7.05 11.62 -3.19
N THR A 203 -8.37 11.45 -3.10
CA THR A 203 -9.06 11.18 -1.82
C THR A 203 -9.63 9.77 -1.70
N TYR A 204 -9.82 9.05 -2.81
CA TYR A 204 -10.38 7.70 -2.79
C TYR A 204 -9.52 6.72 -1.99
N GLY A 205 -8.19 6.85 -2.04
CA GLY A 205 -7.30 6.07 -1.17
C GLY A 205 -7.60 6.24 0.31
N THR A 206 -7.82 7.48 0.79
CA THR A 206 -8.18 7.73 2.20
C THR A 206 -9.55 7.15 2.55
N SER A 207 -10.54 7.26 1.65
CA SER A 207 -11.86 6.63 1.82
C SER A 207 -11.74 5.11 1.96
N LEU A 208 -10.86 4.49 1.19
CA LEU A 208 -10.59 3.06 1.24
C LEU A 208 -9.87 2.63 2.53
N LEU A 209 -8.89 3.41 2.98
CA LEU A 209 -8.21 3.16 4.25
C LEU A 209 -9.15 3.29 5.46
N ARG A 210 -10.16 4.18 5.40
CA ARG A 210 -11.21 4.24 6.42
C ARG A 210 -12.06 2.97 6.46
N ALA A 211 -12.38 2.37 5.30
CA ALA A 211 -13.09 1.10 5.23
C ALA A 211 -12.25 -0.06 5.78
N LEU A 212 -10.96 -0.10 5.42
CA LEU A 212 -10.00 -1.06 5.96
C LEU A 212 -9.91 -0.96 7.49
N LYS A 213 -9.72 0.26 8.02
CA LYS A 213 -9.66 0.52 9.46
C LYS A 213 -10.93 0.04 10.17
N LEU A 214 -12.11 0.37 9.64
CA LEU A 214 -13.38 -0.06 10.22
C LEU A 214 -13.51 -1.58 10.28
N ALA A 215 -13.10 -2.29 9.22
CA ALA A 215 -13.15 -3.75 9.19
C ALA A 215 -12.22 -4.38 10.24
N VAL A 216 -10.98 -3.89 10.32
CA VAL A 216 -9.98 -4.35 11.31
C VAL A 216 -10.42 -4.03 12.74
N GLU A 217 -10.97 -2.85 12.99
CA GLU A 217 -11.46 -2.47 14.32
C GLU A 217 -12.65 -3.32 14.76
N LYS A 218 -13.61 -3.58 13.86
CA LYS A 218 -14.73 -4.49 14.12
C LYS A 218 -14.24 -5.90 14.45
N GLU A 219 -13.30 -6.42 13.67
CA GLU A 219 -12.72 -7.74 13.90
C GLU A 219 -11.97 -7.80 15.24
N ALA A 220 -11.23 -6.74 15.59
CA ALA A 220 -10.45 -6.68 16.82
C ALA A 220 -11.34 -6.74 18.09
N LEU A 221 -12.60 -6.30 18.02
CA LEU A 221 -13.55 -6.41 19.14
C LEU A 221 -13.83 -7.87 19.55
N SER A 222 -13.61 -8.83 18.66
CA SER A 222 -13.75 -10.27 18.94
C SER A 222 -12.63 -10.82 19.82
N PHE A 223 -11.56 -10.06 20.06
CA PHE A 223 -10.36 -10.51 20.76
C PHE A 223 -10.04 -9.62 21.96
N ARG A 224 -9.79 -10.24 23.12
CA ARG A 224 -9.47 -9.52 24.38
C ARG A 224 -7.98 -9.54 24.72
N ASP A 225 -7.25 -10.49 24.16
CA ASP A 225 -5.82 -10.76 24.38
C ASP A 225 -4.91 -9.83 23.57
N ARG A 226 -5.43 -9.27 22.47
CA ARG A 226 -4.64 -8.49 21.51
C ARG A 226 -5.20 -7.10 21.26
N ARG A 227 -4.32 -6.21 20.79
CA ARG A 227 -4.62 -4.88 20.29
C ARG A 227 -3.92 -4.67 18.94
N ILE A 228 -4.45 -3.76 18.13
CA ILE A 228 -3.92 -3.44 16.81
C ILE A 228 -3.16 -2.13 16.85
N VAL A 229 -1.90 -2.14 16.40
CA VAL A 229 -1.07 -0.95 16.27
C VAL A 229 -0.82 -0.66 14.80
N TRP A 230 -1.48 0.35 14.24
CA TRP A 230 -1.18 0.86 12.89
C TRP A 230 0.15 1.60 12.89
N ALA A 231 1.07 1.17 12.03
CA ALA A 231 2.46 1.61 12.05
C ALA A 231 2.87 2.42 10.81
N LEU A 232 2.28 2.11 9.65
CA LEU A 232 2.58 2.80 8.39
C LEU A 232 1.37 2.73 7.47
N ALA A 233 1.01 3.85 6.85
CA ALA A 233 0.08 3.87 5.74
C ALA A 233 0.58 4.83 4.66
N THR A 234 0.39 4.46 3.41
CA THR A 234 0.84 5.25 2.26
C THR A 234 -0.26 5.32 1.21
N HIS A 235 -0.25 6.40 0.44
CA HIS A 235 -1.09 6.60 -0.75
C HIS A 235 -0.17 7.11 -1.86
N TYR A 236 -0.14 6.40 -2.98
CA TYR A 236 0.80 6.70 -4.05
C TYR A 236 0.23 6.38 -5.42
N ALA A 237 0.84 6.90 -6.48
CA ALA A 237 0.51 6.53 -7.84
C ALA A 237 1.74 6.43 -8.75
N ASP A 238 1.88 5.28 -9.41
CA ASP A 238 2.79 5.09 -10.55
C ASP A 238 1.94 4.72 -11.78
N GLY A 239 1.09 5.67 -12.21
CA GLY A 239 0.03 5.48 -13.21
C GLY A 239 -1.29 4.97 -12.61
N GLN A 240 -1.23 4.08 -11.62
CA GLN A 240 -2.40 3.63 -10.86
C GLN A 240 -2.28 4.02 -9.40
N ALA A 241 -3.33 4.65 -8.86
CA ALA A 241 -3.40 4.98 -7.44
C ALA A 241 -3.54 3.70 -6.60
N MET A 242 -2.72 3.60 -5.56
CA MET A 242 -2.65 2.48 -4.63
C MET A 242 -2.55 3.01 -3.21
N VAL A 243 -3.13 2.29 -2.24
CA VAL A 243 -2.88 2.53 -0.82
C VAL A 243 -2.20 1.33 -0.19
N THR A 244 -1.39 1.58 0.82
CA THR A 244 -0.91 0.53 1.71
C THR A 244 -1.20 0.86 3.15
N ALA A 245 -1.32 -0.18 3.97
CA ALA A 245 -1.35 -0.05 5.41
C ALA A 245 -0.67 -1.24 6.07
N ALA A 246 0.11 -0.98 7.10
CA ALA A 246 0.79 -1.98 7.91
C ALA A 246 0.42 -1.81 9.38
N LEU A 247 0.18 -2.94 10.03
CA LEU A 247 -0.14 -3.03 11.45
C LEU A 247 0.69 -4.11 12.13
N VAL A 248 0.81 -4.00 13.44
CA VAL A 248 1.34 -5.05 14.32
C VAL A 248 0.21 -5.53 15.22
N VAL A 249 0.06 -6.85 15.32
CA VAL A 249 -0.85 -7.49 16.27
C VAL A 249 -0.09 -7.61 17.60
N CYS A 250 -0.44 -6.81 18.59
CA CYS A 250 0.28 -6.76 19.87
C CYS A 250 -0.54 -7.40 20.99
N GLN A 251 0.12 -7.84 22.06
CA GLN A 251 -0.56 -8.16 23.31
C GLN A 251 -1.29 -6.91 23.83
N ASN A 252 -2.49 -7.06 24.39
CA ASN A 252 -3.35 -5.94 24.76
C ASN A 252 -2.72 -4.97 25.79
N ASP A 253 -1.92 -5.49 26.72
CA ASP A 253 -1.22 -4.72 27.76
C ASP A 253 0.16 -4.18 27.32
N ASP A 254 0.70 -4.64 26.19
CA ASP A 254 1.99 -4.18 25.67
C ASP A 254 1.86 -2.91 24.81
N LYS A 255 2.39 -1.81 25.32
CA LYS A 255 2.47 -0.52 24.63
C LYS A 255 3.82 -0.24 23.97
N ALA A 256 4.83 -1.10 24.17
CA ALA A 256 6.19 -0.84 23.72
C ALA A 256 6.26 -0.67 22.18
N ILE A 257 5.49 -1.45 21.43
CA ILE A 257 5.44 -1.31 19.96
C ILE A 257 4.81 0.01 19.54
N ASP A 258 3.74 0.44 20.22
CA ASP A 258 3.06 1.72 19.94
C ASP A 258 3.97 2.92 20.22
N GLU A 259 4.70 2.90 21.33
CA GLU A 259 5.70 3.91 21.67
C GLU A 259 6.88 3.91 20.66
N LEU A 260 7.33 2.72 20.28
CA LEU A 260 8.41 2.54 19.31
C LEU A 260 8.03 3.09 17.94
N VAL A 261 6.82 2.83 17.43
CA VAL A 261 6.39 3.33 16.13
C VAL A 261 6.07 4.82 16.17
N LYS A 262 5.44 5.35 17.23
CA LYS A 262 5.11 6.78 17.35
C LYS A 262 6.32 7.72 17.34
N THR A 263 7.47 7.22 17.79
CA THR A 263 8.74 7.96 17.77
C THR A 263 9.47 7.87 16.42
N TRP A 264 8.90 7.17 15.44
CA TRP A 264 9.46 7.06 14.10
C TRP A 264 8.96 8.21 13.21
N GLU A 265 9.88 8.88 12.53
CA GLU A 265 9.56 10.02 11.66
C GLU A 265 8.58 9.69 10.52
N PHE A 266 8.52 8.42 10.09
CA PHE A 266 7.60 7.96 9.05
C PHE A 266 6.37 7.25 9.61
N HIS A 267 6.09 7.36 10.90
CA HIS A 267 4.81 6.90 11.44
C HIS A 267 3.66 7.61 10.73
N ALA A 268 2.76 6.82 10.18
CA ALA A 268 1.53 7.28 9.56
C ALA A 268 0.48 6.19 9.72
N THR A 269 -0.73 6.55 10.09
CA THR A 269 -1.85 5.62 10.22
C THR A 269 -2.78 5.74 9.02
N THR A 270 -3.76 4.85 8.94
CA THR A 270 -4.82 4.87 7.92
C THR A 270 -5.60 6.19 7.87
N ASP A 271 -5.59 6.98 8.95
CA ASP A 271 -6.28 8.28 9.01
C ASP A 271 -5.53 9.38 8.25
N ALA A 272 -4.20 9.31 8.22
CA ALA A 272 -3.32 10.30 7.61
C ALA A 272 -2.14 9.58 6.91
N PRO A 273 -2.39 8.87 5.81
CA PRO A 273 -1.34 8.16 5.09
C PRO A 273 -0.31 9.13 4.49
N HIS A 274 0.95 8.72 4.43
CA HIS A 274 1.95 9.45 3.65
C HIS A 274 1.56 9.47 2.18
N ARG A 275 1.56 10.65 1.56
CA ARG A 275 1.42 10.76 0.12
C ARG A 275 2.78 10.65 -0.55
N LEU A 276 3.00 9.56 -1.26
CA LEU A 276 4.23 9.36 -2.03
C LEU A 276 3.94 9.81 -3.46
N ASP A 277 4.36 11.04 -3.74
CA ASP A 277 4.18 11.74 -5.01
C ASP A 277 5.50 12.36 -5.46
N LEU A 278 6.48 11.49 -5.68
CA LEU A 278 7.86 11.87 -5.96
C LEU A 278 7.95 12.55 -7.34
N PRO A 279 8.63 13.71 -7.45
CA PRO A 279 8.86 14.33 -8.75
C PRO A 279 9.77 13.46 -9.62
N ALA A 280 9.56 13.53 -10.93
CA ALA A 280 10.57 13.06 -11.88
C ALA A 280 11.71 14.07 -11.91
N LEU A 281 12.91 13.63 -11.53
CA LEU A 281 14.11 14.47 -11.45
C LEU A 281 15.23 13.87 -12.29
N SER A 282 15.95 14.73 -13.00
CA SER A 282 17.27 14.41 -13.51
C SER A 282 18.29 14.29 -12.36
N THR A 283 19.45 13.71 -12.65
CA THR A 283 20.54 13.58 -11.67
C THR A 283 20.96 14.94 -11.10
N LEU A 284 21.08 15.97 -11.93
CA LEU A 284 21.52 17.30 -11.49
C LEU A 284 20.45 18.00 -10.63
N GLU A 285 19.18 17.87 -11.00
CA GLU A 285 18.07 18.41 -10.21
C GLU A 285 18.03 17.76 -8.82
N ARG A 286 18.13 16.43 -8.76
CA ARG A 286 18.22 15.69 -7.49
C ARG A 286 19.40 16.16 -6.63
N LEU A 287 20.61 16.21 -7.19
CA LEU A 287 21.80 16.65 -6.46
C LEU A 287 21.66 18.11 -5.98
N THR A 288 21.02 18.96 -6.78
CA THR A 288 20.73 20.35 -6.38
C THR A 288 19.77 20.39 -5.19
N MET A 289 18.71 19.57 -5.20
CA MET A 289 17.76 19.45 -4.09
C MET A 289 18.38 18.86 -2.83
N GLU A 290 19.36 17.96 -2.94
CA GLU A 290 20.06 17.37 -1.78
C GLU A 290 21.10 18.33 -1.18
N SER A 291 21.69 19.21 -1.99
CA SER A 291 22.81 20.08 -1.58
C SER A 291 22.42 21.52 -1.24
N ASN A 292 21.14 21.90 -1.37
CA ASN A 292 20.66 23.27 -1.13
C ASN A 292 19.36 23.27 -0.33
N ASP A 293 19.32 24.03 0.76
CA ASP A 293 18.10 24.19 1.58
C ASP A 293 16.98 24.93 0.83
N ASP A 294 17.33 25.84 -0.07
CA ASP A 294 16.43 26.55 -0.99
C ASP A 294 16.68 26.14 -2.45
N ALA A 295 16.41 24.86 -2.71
CA ALA A 295 16.55 24.29 -4.04
C ALA A 295 15.62 24.96 -5.07
N GLN A 296 14.45 25.43 -4.66
CA GLN A 296 13.49 26.05 -5.58
C GLN A 296 14.05 27.34 -6.17
N THR A 297 14.59 28.23 -5.33
CA THR A 297 15.27 29.44 -5.80
C THR A 297 16.51 29.10 -6.64
N LYS A 298 17.28 28.09 -6.23
CA LYS A 298 18.50 27.69 -6.94
C LYS A 298 18.24 27.16 -8.35
N MET A 299 17.17 26.38 -8.52
CA MET A 299 16.78 25.81 -9.81
C MET A 299 16.15 26.88 -10.72
N GLY A 300 15.38 27.82 -10.16
CA GLY A 300 14.81 28.94 -10.91
C GLY A 300 13.64 28.57 -11.83
N PHE A 301 13.06 27.38 -11.65
CA PHE A 301 11.88 26.91 -12.39
C PHE A 301 10.97 26.04 -11.50
N GLU A 302 9.72 25.89 -11.92
CA GLU A 302 8.76 25.02 -11.25
C GLU A 302 8.87 23.57 -11.75
N LEU A 303 8.74 22.62 -10.84
CA LEU A 303 8.61 21.21 -11.17
C LEU A 303 7.13 20.86 -11.39
N PRO A 304 6.80 20.01 -12.38
CA PRO A 304 5.43 19.62 -12.65
C PRO A 304 4.84 18.85 -11.47
N ARG A 305 3.57 19.12 -11.15
CA ARG A 305 2.79 18.34 -10.19
C ARG A 305 2.16 17.13 -10.87
N SER A 306 2.09 16.00 -10.16
CA SER A 306 1.37 14.83 -10.65
C SER A 306 -0.15 14.95 -10.44
N GLY A 307 -0.89 13.91 -10.83
CA GLY A 307 -2.32 13.78 -10.51
C GLY A 307 -2.64 13.73 -9.00
N MET A 308 -1.67 13.37 -8.14
CA MET A 308 -1.82 13.46 -6.68
C MET A 308 -1.68 14.91 -6.19
N GLY A 309 -0.86 15.70 -6.87
CA GLY A 309 -0.83 17.15 -6.76
C GLY A 309 -0.11 17.68 -5.53
N GLU A 310 0.80 16.89 -4.96
CA GLU A 310 1.65 17.34 -3.87
C GLU A 310 2.70 18.34 -4.35
N ASN A 311 3.30 19.11 -3.42
CA ASN A 311 4.43 19.96 -3.77
C ASN A 311 5.68 19.09 -3.97
N PRO A 312 6.29 19.08 -5.17
CA PRO A 312 7.42 18.20 -5.48
C PRO A 312 8.65 18.45 -4.59
N PHE A 313 8.90 19.69 -4.19
CA PHE A 313 10.02 20.03 -3.31
C PHE A 313 9.82 19.49 -1.89
N GLU A 314 8.62 19.64 -1.34
CA GLU A 314 8.28 19.15 0.00
C GLU A 314 8.30 17.62 0.07
N VAL A 315 7.71 16.95 -0.93
CA VAL A 315 7.72 15.48 -0.98
C VAL A 315 9.15 14.95 -1.13
N PHE A 316 9.95 15.56 -1.99
CA PHE A 316 11.35 15.17 -2.11
C PHE A 316 12.11 15.37 -0.79
N LYS A 317 11.99 16.55 -0.16
CA LYS A 317 12.65 16.85 1.12
C LYS A 317 12.31 15.83 2.22
N LYS A 318 11.09 15.29 2.20
CA LYS A 318 10.66 14.26 3.15
C LYS A 318 11.26 12.88 2.86
N PHE A 319 11.38 12.50 1.59
CA PHE A 319 11.72 11.12 1.20
C PHE A 319 13.06 10.95 0.47
N TYR A 320 13.88 11.99 0.32
CA TYR A 320 15.11 11.97 -0.49
C TYR A 320 16.08 10.84 -0.11
N ARG A 321 16.19 10.52 1.20
CA ARG A 321 17.09 9.45 1.70
C ARG A 321 16.74 8.06 1.19
N ILE A 322 15.50 7.85 0.77
CA ILE A 322 15.00 6.59 0.24
C ILE A 322 14.54 6.72 -1.22
N TYR A 323 14.83 7.86 -1.86
CA TYR A 323 14.52 8.10 -3.26
C TYR A 323 15.37 7.18 -4.16
N PRO A 324 14.75 6.33 -5.00
CA PRO A 324 15.47 5.32 -5.76
C PRO A 324 16.37 5.95 -6.83
N HIS A 325 17.51 5.32 -7.11
CA HIS A 325 18.33 5.64 -8.27
C HIS A 325 18.26 4.49 -9.26
N PHE A 326 17.79 4.79 -10.48
CA PHE A 326 17.75 3.82 -11.56
C PHE A 326 18.86 4.14 -12.54
N SER A 327 19.88 3.28 -12.58
CA SER A 327 20.99 3.37 -13.53
C SER A 327 20.98 2.19 -14.49
N ARG A 328 21.45 2.44 -15.72
CA ARG A 328 21.75 1.36 -16.67
C ARG A 328 22.99 0.63 -16.17
N VAL A 329 22.93 -0.69 -16.10
CA VAL A 329 24.10 -1.55 -15.96
C VAL A 329 24.41 -2.11 -17.34
N GLU A 330 25.61 -1.85 -17.85
CA GLU A 330 26.14 -2.56 -19.02
C GLU A 330 26.70 -3.89 -18.52
N LEU A 331 26.08 -4.98 -18.96
CA LEU A 331 26.41 -6.36 -18.56
C LEU A 331 27.32 -7.01 -19.59
#